data_AF-A0A9E3SEN4-F1
#
_entry.id   AF-A0A9E3SEN4-F1
#
_cell.length_a   1.000
_cell.length_b   1.000
_cell.length_c   1.000
_cell.angle_alpha   90.00
_cell.angle_beta   90.00
_cell.angle_gamma   90.00
#
_symmetry.space_group_name_H-M   'P 1'
#
loop_
_entity.id
_entity.type
_entity.pdbx_description
1 polymer ?
#
loop_
_entity_poly.entity_id
_entity_poly.type
_entity_poly.pdbx_seq_one_letter_code
_entity_poly.pdbx_strand_id
1 'polypeptide(L)'
;MTVYGISILAVIPVRATPSDKAEMLTQLLFGETYKVLEKKKKWHLIQGDYDGYEGWIDATQSTLISKSAWDSYNKTPHYYLSKPVKAIKTNENN
;
A
#
# COMPACT_ATOMS: atom_id res chain seq x y z
N MET A 1 10.83 -14.08 12.11
CA MET A 1 9.63 -14.41 11.33
C MET A 1 9.27 -13.22 10.47
N THR A 2 9.14 -13.38 9.16
CA THR A 2 8.75 -12.30 8.23
C THR A 2 7.29 -11.94 8.44
N VAL A 3 6.99 -10.65 8.55
CA VAL A 3 5.62 -10.12 8.70
C VAL A 3 5.19 -9.55 7.35
N TYR A 4 3.95 -9.80 6.96
CA TYR A 4 3.38 -9.39 5.67
C TYR A 4 2.23 -8.41 5.88
N GLY A 5 2.00 -7.55 4.90
CA GLY A 5 0.89 -6.61 4.89
C GLY A 5 0.31 -6.39 3.50
N ILE A 6 -0.85 -5.76 3.48
CA ILE A 6 -1.55 -5.30 2.29
C ILE A 6 -2.07 -3.88 2.52
N SER A 7 -2.10 -3.07 1.47
CA SER A 7 -2.74 -1.77 1.50
C SER A 7 -4.23 -1.91 1.21
N ILE A 8 -5.09 -1.56 2.18
CA ILE A 8 -6.55 -1.48 2.00
C ILE A 8 -7.03 -0.03 1.83
N LEU A 9 -6.11 0.92 1.89
CA LEU A 9 -6.37 2.34 1.68
C LEU A 9 -6.09 2.67 0.21
N ALA A 10 -6.69 3.76 -0.28
CA ALA A 10 -6.43 4.22 -1.64
C ALA A 10 -4.93 4.52 -1.86
N VAL A 11 -4.31 5.17 -0.87
CA VAL A 11 -2.89 5.58 -0.89
C VAL A 11 -2.33 5.50 0.54
N ILE A 12 -1.14 4.91 0.69
CA ILE A 12 -0.31 4.99 1.91
C ILE A 12 1.04 5.61 1.52
N PRO A 13 1.42 6.77 2.09
CA PRO A 13 2.71 7.39 1.78
C PRO A 13 3.88 6.57 2.36
N VAL A 14 4.87 6.28 1.52
CA VAL A 14 6.12 5.62 1.92
C VAL A 14 7.21 6.68 2.04
N ARG A 15 7.80 6.81 3.22
CA ARG A 15 8.71 7.92 3.58
C ARG A 15 10.16 7.48 3.76
N ALA A 16 11.09 8.41 3.52
CA ALA A 16 12.53 8.13 3.64
C ALA A 16 12.97 7.82 5.08
N THR A 17 12.34 8.45 6.08
CA THR A 17 12.66 8.26 7.50
C THR A 17 11.36 8.14 8.33
N PRO A 18 11.39 7.57 9.55
CA PRO A 18 10.21 7.38 10.40
C PRO A 18 9.78 8.71 11.06
N SER A 19 9.35 9.66 10.24
CA SER A 19 8.94 11.00 10.64
C SER A 19 7.84 11.51 9.72
N ASP A 20 6.83 12.17 10.30
CA ASP A 20 5.74 12.79 9.54
C ASP A 20 6.25 13.91 8.61
N LYS A 21 7.41 14.49 8.93
CA LYS A 21 8.08 15.54 8.15
C LYS A 21 9.03 14.99 7.08
N ALA A 22 9.25 13.68 7.04
CA ALA A 22 10.14 13.07 6.07
C ALA A 22 9.59 13.17 4.65
N GLU A 23 10.50 13.29 3.68
CA GLU A 23 10.17 13.20 2.27
C GLU A 23 9.42 11.89 1.96
N MET A 24 8.41 12.00 1.10
CA MET A 24 7.71 10.85 0.54
C MET A 24 8.50 10.36 -0.67
N LEU A 25 8.99 9.12 -0.60
CA LEU A 25 9.76 8.49 -1.67
C LEU A 25 8.83 7.93 -2.75
N THR A 26 7.77 7.25 -2.30
CA THR A 26 6.77 6.60 -3.14
C THR A 26 5.47 6.44 -2.35
N GLN A 27 4.53 5.67 -2.88
CA GLN A 27 3.26 5.37 -2.24
C GLN A 27 2.86 3.92 -2.49
N LEU A 28 2.18 3.29 -1.51
CA LEU A 28 1.45 2.05 -1.75
C LEU A 28 0.02 2.39 -2.19
N LEU A 29 -0.44 1.74 -3.25
CA LEU A 29 -1.82 1.82 -3.75
C LEU A 29 -2.68 0.70 -3.18
N PHE A 30 -3.99 0.85 -3.29
CA PHE A 30 -4.95 -0.19 -2.88
C PHE A 30 -4.62 -1.54 -3.52
N GLY A 31 -4.53 -2.58 -2.69
CA GLY A 31 -4.21 -3.95 -3.10
C GLY A 31 -2.73 -4.28 -3.16
N GLU A 32 -1.83 -3.30 -3.08
CA GLU A 32 -0.40 -3.59 -3.06
C GLU A 32 0.02 -4.28 -1.76
N THR A 33 0.87 -5.29 -1.90
CA THR A 33 1.40 -6.10 -0.81
C THR A 33 2.84 -5.71 -0.49
N TYR A 34 3.24 -5.96 0.76
CA TYR A 34 4.58 -5.64 1.24
C TYR A 34 5.00 -6.56 2.39
N LYS A 35 6.31 -6.55 2.66
CA LYS A 35 6.94 -7.17 3.84
C LYS A 35 7.35 -6.11 4.83
N VAL A 36 7.17 -6.36 6.13
CA VAL A 36 7.68 -5.49 7.19
C VAL A 36 9.07 -5.97 7.58
N LEU A 37 10.06 -5.12 7.36
CA LEU A 37 11.47 -5.35 7.67
C LEU A 37 11.79 -4.95 9.12
N GLU A 38 11.24 -3.82 9.57
CA GLU A 38 11.46 -3.28 10.91
C GLU A 38 10.17 -2.68 11.48
N LYS A 39 9.97 -2.80 12.80
CA LYS A 39 8.88 -2.15 13.52
C LYS A 39 9.41 -1.20 14.58
N LYS A 40 8.95 0.05 14.52
CA LYS A 40 9.06 1.06 15.57
C LYS A 40 7.66 1.44 16.03
N LYS A 41 7.55 2.15 17.16
CA LYS A 41 6.28 2.47 17.83
C LYS A 41 5.16 2.94 16.88
N LYS A 42 5.44 3.93 16.03
CA LYS A 42 4.49 4.50 15.06
C LYS A 42 4.80 4.06 13.61
N TRP A 43 5.90 3.36 13.37
CA TRP A 43 6.46 3.24 12.02
C TRP A 43 6.81 1.81 11.67
N HIS A 44 6.46 1.40 10.45
CA HIS A 44 6.94 0.16 9.86
C HIS A 44 7.89 0.50 8.71
N LEU A 45 9.11 -0.04 8.74
CA LEU A 45 9.96 -0.11 7.56
C LEU A 45 9.45 -1.27 6.72
N ILE A 46 9.03 -1.00 5.50
CA ILE A 46 8.46 -1.99 4.60
C ILE A 46 9.27 -2.08 3.33
N GLN A 47 9.16 -3.23 2.67
CA GLN A 47 9.60 -3.46 1.29
C GLN A 47 8.38 -3.82 0.44
N GLY A 48 8.08 -3.03 -0.57
CA GLY A 48 6.99 -3.29 -1.51
C GLY A 48 7.26 -4.53 -2.36
N ASP A 49 6.25 -5.37 -2.59
CA ASP A 49 6.42 -6.59 -3.39
C ASP A 49 6.40 -6.32 -4.92
N TYR A 50 5.86 -5.16 -5.35
CA TYR A 50 5.78 -4.78 -6.77
C TYR A 50 7.13 -4.33 -7.35
N ASP A 51 7.83 -3.43 -6.66
CA ASP A 51 9.04 -2.75 -7.13
C ASP A 51 10.27 -2.98 -6.23
N GLY A 52 10.09 -3.60 -5.05
CA GLY A 52 11.14 -3.81 -4.08
C GLY A 52 11.57 -2.56 -3.30
N TYR A 53 10.86 -1.44 -3.42
CA TYR A 53 11.24 -0.20 -2.74
C TYR A 53 11.07 -0.33 -1.23
N GLU A 54 12.04 0.24 -0.51
CA GLU A 54 12.04 0.28 0.95
C GLU A 54 11.73 1.67 1.49
N GLY A 55 10.92 1.74 2.54
CA GLY A 55 10.68 2.97 3.27
C GLY A 55 9.67 2.83 4.40
N TRP A 56 9.40 3.94 5.08
CA TRP A 56 8.63 3.98 6.31
C TRP A 56 7.17 4.35 6.07
N ILE A 57 6.25 3.55 6.59
CA ILE A 57 4.82 3.83 6.63
C ILE A 57 4.34 4.01 8.06
N ASP A 58 3.25 4.76 8.25
CA ASP A 58 2.57 4.84 9.54
C ASP A 58 1.92 3.48 9.87
N ALA A 59 2.25 2.94 11.04
CA ALA A 59 1.75 1.64 11.50
C ALA A 59 0.22 1.60 11.59
N THR A 60 -0.45 2.73 11.81
CA THR A 60 -1.92 2.83 11.86
C THR A 60 -2.57 2.64 10.49
N GLN A 61 -1.82 2.85 9.40
CA GLN A 61 -2.28 2.65 8.02
C GLN A 61 -1.95 1.24 7.51
N SER A 62 -1.18 0.47 8.28
CA SER A 62 -0.71 -0.86 7.90
C SER A 62 -1.75 -1.93 8.26
N THR A 63 -2.21 -2.68 7.26
CA THR A 63 -3.03 -3.89 7.48
C THR A 63 -2.16 -5.13 7.37
N LEU A 64 -1.86 -5.75 8.52
CA LEU A 64 -1.05 -6.95 8.58
C LEU A 64 -1.88 -8.19 8.24
N ILE A 65 -1.28 -9.11 7.48
CA ILE A 65 -1.92 -10.36 7.05
C ILE A 65 -1.02 -11.56 7.33
N SER A 66 -1.62 -12.74 7.42
CA SER A 66 -0.87 -13.98 7.56
C SER A 66 -0.09 -14.30 6.27
N LYS A 67 0.98 -15.09 6.40
CA LYS A 67 1.72 -15.59 5.23
C LYS A 67 0.80 -16.35 4.26
N SER A 68 -0.12 -17.16 4.76
CA SER A 68 -1.05 -17.93 3.92
C SER A 68 -2.00 -17.02 3.13
N ALA A 69 -2.48 -15.93 3.73
CA ALA A 69 -3.31 -14.95 3.04
C ALA A 69 -2.52 -14.19 1.98
N TRP A 70 -1.29 -13.75 2.31
CA TRP A 70 -0.37 -13.10 1.37
C TRP A 70 -0.04 -14.03 0.17
N ASP A 71 0.29 -15.29 0.44
CA ASP A 71 0.60 -16.30 -0.60
C ASP A 71 -0.61 -16.54 -1.53
N SER A 72 -1.82 -16.59 -0.96
CA SER A 72 -3.05 -16.79 -1.73
C SER A 72 -3.38 -15.57 -2.60
N TYR A 73 -3.25 -14.37 -2.03
CA TYR A 73 -3.52 -13.11 -2.73
C TYR A 73 -2.60 -12.93 -3.95
N ASN A 74 -1.28 -13.02 -3.76
CA ASN A 74 -0.31 -12.77 -4.84
C ASN A 74 -0.28 -13.87 -5.93
N LYS A 75 -0.89 -15.03 -5.69
CA LYS A 75 -1.08 -16.07 -6.73
C LYS A 75 -2.36 -15.90 -7.53
N THR A 76 -3.29 -15.07 -7.04
CA THR A 76 -4.57 -14.84 -7.70
C THR A 76 -4.40 -13.79 -8.79
N PRO A 77 -4.87 -14.03 -10.03
CA PRO A 77 -4.84 -13.01 -11.06
C PRO A 77 -5.65 -11.78 -10.66
N HIS A 78 -5.03 -10.60 -10.74
CA HIS A 78 -5.71 -9.33 -10.50
C HIS A 78 -6.15 -8.73 -11.84
N TYR A 79 -7.43 -8.34 -11.92
CA TYR A 79 -8.00 -7.70 -13.10
C TYR A 79 -8.17 -6.21 -12.87
N TYR A 80 -7.78 -5.41 -13.86
CA TYR A 80 -7.88 -3.96 -13.82
C TYR A 80 -8.73 -3.46 -14.97
N LEU A 81 -9.39 -2.33 -14.76
CA LEU A 81 -10.16 -1.66 -15.80
C LEU A 81 -9.20 -0.89 -16.72
N SER A 82 -9.21 -1.22 -18.01
CA SER A 82 -8.45 -0.48 -19.02
C SER A 82 -9.17 0.78 -19.54
N LYS A 83 -10.47 0.91 -19.22
CA LYS A 83 -11.32 2.05 -19.58
C LYS A 83 -12.33 2.33 -18.46
N PRO A 84 -12.78 3.58 -18.28
CA PRO A 84 -13.85 3.90 -17.33
C PRO A 84 -15.11 3.09 -17.63
N VAL A 85 -15.71 2.48 -16.60
CA VAL A 85 -16.95 1.68 -16.75
C VAL A 85 -18.15 2.57 -17.07
N LYS A 86 -18.18 3.80 -16.55
CA LYS A 86 -19.25 4.76 -16.81
C LYS A 86 -18.78 6.19 -16.54
N ALA A 87 -18.88 7.07 -17.53
CA ALA A 87 -18.69 8.50 -17.34
C ALA A 87 -20.01 9.14 -16.89
N ILE A 88 -19.97 9.96 -15.86
CA ILE A 88 -21.11 10.76 -15.40
C ILE A 88 -20.78 12.22 -15.76
N LYS A 89 -21.68 12.88 -16.48
CA LYS A 89 -21.64 14.33 -16.70
C LYS A 89 -22.68 14.98 -15.80
N THR A 90 -22.25 15.96 -15.01
CA THR A 90 -23.16 16.87 -14.31
C THR A 90 -23.70 17.90 -15.30
N ASN A 91 -24.95 18.32 -15.12
CA ASN A 91 -25.54 19.40 -15.90
C ASN A 91 -24.91 20.73 -15.43
N GLU A 92 -24.22 21.43 -16.34
CA GLU A 92 -23.80 22.81 -16.14
C GLU A 92 -25.03 23.74 -16.21
N ASN A 93 -25.81 23.81 -15.14
CA ASN A 93 -26.84 24.84 -15.00
C ASN A 93 -26.53 25.66 -13.76
N ASN A 94 -25.79 26.76 -13.96
CA ASN A 94 -25.86 27.95 -13.10
C ASN A 94 -27.06 28.77 -13.55
#